data_AF-M0E1H7-F1
#
_entry.id   AF-M0E1H7-F1
#
_cell.length_a   1.000
_cell.length_b   1.000
_cell.length_c   1.000
_cell.angle_alpha   90.00
_cell.angle_beta   90.00
_cell.angle_gamma   90.00
#
_symmetry.space_group_name_H-M   'P 1'
#
loop_
_entity.id
_entity.type
_entity.pdbx_description
1 polymer ?
#
loop_
_entity_poly.entity_id
_entity_poly.type
_entity_poly.pdbx_seq_one_letter_code
_entity_poly.pdbx_strand_id
1 'polypeptide(L)'
;MFEFINDNDERGQVGIGTLIVFIAMVLVAAIAAGVLINTAGFLQSQAEATGQESTDLVSERIDVTSEVGIVGNNSTGELKAIKISVSGAAGADQIDLSESTIQAVGPNGQANLVFTDANATGDTPVNASQLNASTFAVQDDDGNFQASGDAVLDRDTDYTIVINPASEPFGDATNDQLYNVSGGETYNYAHRNASLTAFGESDSSSLDIVSPSSATTSVELDAPDLFTTDGEAVRL
;
A
#
# COMPACT_ATOMS: atom_id res chain seq x y z
N MET A 1 56.40 -16.94 -76.45
CA MET A 1 55.02 -16.98 -76.97
C MET A 1 54.18 -17.51 -75.82
N PHE A 2 53.39 -16.65 -75.17
CA PHE A 2 52.60 -17.03 -74.01
C PHE A 2 51.17 -17.34 -74.48
N GLU A 3 50.78 -18.59 -74.29
CA GLU A 3 49.45 -19.10 -74.62
C GLU A 3 48.53 -18.83 -73.42
N PHE A 4 47.53 -17.98 -73.62
CA PHE A 4 46.48 -17.78 -72.63
C PHE A 4 45.50 -18.95 -72.72
N ILE A 5 45.66 -19.92 -71.83
CA ILE A 5 44.62 -20.89 -71.53
C ILE A 5 43.52 -20.11 -70.81
N ASN A 6 42.48 -19.69 -71.53
CA ASN A 6 41.24 -19.20 -70.92
C ASN A 6 40.48 -20.41 -70.39
N ASP A 7 40.84 -20.87 -69.20
CA ASP A 7 40.11 -21.92 -68.51
C ASP A 7 38.80 -21.34 -67.95
N ASN A 8 37.70 -21.58 -68.67
CA ASN A 8 36.40 -21.02 -68.31
C ASN A 8 35.80 -21.73 -67.07
N ASP A 9 36.31 -22.92 -66.72
CA ASP A 9 35.84 -23.71 -65.59
C ASP A 9 36.26 -23.11 -64.24
N GLU A 10 37.44 -22.48 -64.16
CA GLU A 10 37.92 -21.79 -62.95
C GLU A 10 37.14 -20.51 -62.62
N ARG A 11 36.60 -19.81 -63.63
CA ARG A 11 35.75 -18.64 -63.42
C ARG A 11 34.37 -19.01 -62.89
N GLY A 12 33.82 -20.15 -63.32
CA GLY A 12 32.57 -20.71 -62.78
C GLY A 12 32.70 -21.12 -61.31
N GLN A 13 33.85 -21.70 -60.94
CA GLN A 13 34.14 -22.11 -59.56
C GLN A 13 34.24 -20.91 -58.59
N VAL A 14 34.89 -19.81 -59.00
CA VAL A 14 34.98 -18.60 -58.17
C VAL A 14 33.59 -17.95 -57.98
N GLY A 15 32.75 -17.93 -59.02
CA GLY A 15 31.39 -17.39 -58.94
C GLY A 15 30.43 -18.19 -58.05
N ILE A 16 30.62 -19.51 -57.96
CA ILE A 16 29.87 -20.36 -57.02
C ILE A 16 30.32 -20.05 -55.58
N GLY A 17 31.62 -19.84 -55.34
CA GLY A 17 32.15 -19.48 -54.03
C GLY A 17 31.58 -18.16 -53.49
N THR A 18 31.44 -17.14 -54.34
CA THR A 18 30.87 -15.84 -53.94
C THR A 18 29.37 -15.94 -53.63
N LEU A 19 28.61 -16.73 -54.39
CA LEU A 19 27.19 -16.99 -54.12
C LEU A 19 26.98 -17.70 -52.78
N ILE A 20 27.83 -18.68 -52.44
CA ILE A 20 27.74 -19.40 -51.17
C ILE A 20 27.97 -18.44 -49.99
N VAL A 21 29.00 -17.60 -50.05
CA VAL A 21 29.30 -16.63 -48.99
C VAL A 21 28.19 -15.59 -48.87
N PHE A 22 27.62 -15.15 -50.00
CA PHE A 22 26.51 -14.22 -50.00
C PHE A 22 25.29 -14.78 -49.27
N ILE A 23 24.89 -16.02 -49.58
CA ILE A 23 23.77 -16.68 -48.90
C ILE A 23 24.06 -16.86 -47.41
N ALA A 24 25.27 -17.31 -47.06
CA ALA A 24 25.66 -17.49 -45.66
C ALA A 24 25.60 -16.17 -44.87
N MET A 25 26.09 -15.06 -45.44
CA MET A 25 26.05 -13.75 -44.80
C MET A 25 24.61 -13.27 -44.59
N VAL A 26 23.73 -13.49 -45.57
CA VAL A 26 22.30 -13.15 -45.46
C VAL A 26 21.62 -13.95 -44.34
N LEU A 27 21.93 -15.25 -44.20
CA LEU A 27 21.37 -16.08 -43.13
C LEU A 27 21.84 -15.64 -41.74
N VAL A 28 23.13 -15.34 -41.58
CA VAL A 28 23.67 -14.83 -40.31
C VAL A 28 23.04 -13.48 -39.97
N ALA A 29 22.92 -12.58 -40.94
CA ALA A 29 22.27 -11.29 -40.76
C ALA A 29 20.79 -11.44 -40.35
N ALA A 30 20.07 -12.40 -40.93
CA ALA A 30 18.67 -12.68 -40.57
C ALA A 30 18.53 -13.18 -39.12
N ILE A 31 19.40 -14.10 -38.68
CA ILE A 31 19.39 -14.59 -37.29
C ILE A 31 19.75 -13.45 -36.33
N ALA A 32 20.80 -12.68 -36.64
CA ALA A 32 21.23 -11.54 -35.83
C ALA A 32 20.11 -10.49 -35.71
N ALA A 33 19.43 -10.16 -36.82
CA ALA A 33 18.28 -9.26 -36.82
C ALA A 33 17.12 -9.80 -35.97
N GLY A 34 16.83 -11.10 -36.05
CA GLY A 34 15.82 -11.74 -35.21
C GLY A 34 16.11 -11.61 -33.71
N VAL A 35 17.37 -11.82 -33.31
CA VAL A 35 17.81 -11.62 -31.92
C VAL A 35 17.69 -10.15 -31.52
N LEU A 36 18.13 -9.21 -32.37
CA LEU A 36 18.06 -7.78 -32.08
C LEU A 36 16.62 -7.30 -31.90
N ILE A 37 15.68 -7.77 -32.74
CA ILE A 37 14.25 -7.43 -32.63
C ILE A 37 13.67 -8.00 -31.34
N ASN A 38 13.99 -9.25 -31.00
CA ASN A 38 13.48 -9.87 -29.78
C ASN A 38 14.00 -9.16 -28.52
N THR A 39 15.29 -8.83 -28.48
CA THR A 39 15.87 -8.06 -27.38
C THR A 39 15.27 -6.65 -27.31
N ALA A 40 15.08 -5.98 -28.45
CA ALA A 40 14.44 -4.67 -28.48
C ALA A 40 13.00 -4.73 -27.96
N GLY A 41 12.22 -5.75 -28.34
CA GLY A 41 10.86 -5.96 -27.84
C GLY A 41 10.81 -6.21 -26.34
N PHE A 42 11.71 -7.05 -25.82
CA PHE A 42 11.84 -7.28 -24.37
C PHE A 42 12.18 -5.99 -23.62
N LEU A 43 13.18 -5.24 -24.09
CA LEU A 43 13.59 -3.98 -23.46
C LEU A 43 12.49 -2.91 -23.56
N GLN A 44 11.71 -2.88 -24.64
CA GLN A 44 10.57 -1.98 -24.77
C GLN A 44 9.49 -2.30 -23.75
N SER A 45 9.06 -3.56 -23.65
CA SER A 45 8.05 -3.97 -22.67
C SER A 45 8.50 -3.70 -21.24
N GLN A 46 9.79 -3.93 -20.94
CA GLN A 46 10.36 -3.61 -19.64
C GLN A 46 10.37 -2.09 -19.39
N ALA A 47 10.74 -1.29 -20.38
CA ALA A 47 10.77 0.17 -20.26
C ALA A 47 9.36 0.77 -20.09
N GLU A 48 8.35 0.23 -20.78
CA GLU A 48 6.95 0.63 -20.63
C GLU A 48 6.43 0.28 -19.23
N ALA A 49 6.67 -0.94 -18.75
CA ALA A 49 6.27 -1.37 -17.41
C ALA A 49 6.91 -0.52 -16.31
N THR A 50 8.23 -0.29 -16.38
CA THR A 50 8.93 0.57 -15.41
C THR A 50 8.48 2.03 -15.53
N GLY A 51 8.11 2.49 -16.73
CA GLY A 51 7.56 3.83 -16.93
C GLY A 51 6.19 4.01 -16.29
N GLN A 52 5.32 3.01 -16.39
CA GLN A 52 4.02 2.96 -15.71
C GLN A 52 4.21 2.92 -14.19
N GLU A 53 4.97 1.94 -13.67
CA GLU A 53 5.25 1.81 -12.24
C GLU A 53 5.87 3.09 -11.62
N SER A 54 6.76 3.77 -12.35
CA SER A 54 7.34 5.04 -11.89
C SER A 54 6.35 6.19 -11.89
N THR A 55 5.37 6.16 -12.81
CA THR A 55 4.30 7.15 -12.86
C THR A 55 3.34 6.90 -11.70
N ASP A 56 2.88 5.65 -11.55
CA ASP A 56 1.95 5.23 -10.49
C ASP A 56 2.54 5.55 -9.11
N LEU A 57 3.82 5.23 -8.86
CA LEU A 57 4.51 5.55 -7.60
C LEU A 57 4.46 7.03 -7.21
N VAL A 58 4.43 7.94 -8.19
CA VAL A 58 4.40 9.40 -7.91
C VAL A 58 3.01 10.00 -7.97
N SER A 59 2.09 9.42 -8.75
CA SER A 59 0.72 9.93 -8.89
C SER A 59 -0.25 9.29 -7.90
N GLU A 60 -0.11 8.01 -7.57
CA GLU A 60 -0.98 7.28 -6.62
C GLU A 60 -0.54 7.44 -5.16
N ARG A 61 -0.31 8.70 -4.78
CA ARG A 61 -0.05 9.05 -3.39
C ARG A 61 -1.38 9.19 -2.64
N ILE A 62 -1.40 8.74 -1.39
CA ILE A 62 -2.50 8.99 -0.46
C ILE A 62 -2.23 10.32 0.24
N ASP A 63 -3.14 11.27 0.13
CA ASP A 63 -3.09 12.54 0.86
C ASP A 63 -3.92 12.45 2.14
N VAL A 64 -3.37 12.99 3.22
CA VAL A 64 -4.01 12.96 4.55
C VAL A 64 -4.61 14.33 4.79
N THR A 65 -5.93 14.37 4.95
CA THR A 65 -6.69 15.61 5.08
C THR A 65 -6.86 16.02 6.54
N SER A 66 -7.06 15.05 7.43
CA SER A 66 -7.18 15.32 8.87
C SER A 66 -6.90 14.12 9.74
N GLU A 67 -6.24 14.36 10.86
CA GLU A 67 -5.97 13.41 11.94
C GLU A 67 -6.80 13.79 13.18
N VAL A 68 -7.70 12.91 13.58
CA VAL A 68 -8.65 13.16 14.68
C VAL A 68 -8.68 11.97 15.63
N GLY A 69 -8.47 12.23 16.91
CA GLY A 69 -8.74 11.31 18.00
C GLY A 69 -10.13 11.56 18.58
N ILE A 70 -10.91 10.51 18.81
CA ILE A 70 -12.15 10.63 19.59
C ILE A 70 -11.81 10.34 21.04
N VAL A 71 -11.99 11.31 21.92
CA VAL A 71 -11.75 11.14 23.36
C VAL A 71 -12.69 10.06 23.89
N GLY A 72 -12.10 9.03 24.50
CA GLY A 72 -12.86 8.02 25.21
C GLY A 72 -13.27 8.54 26.56
N ASN A 73 -12.27 8.77 27.41
CA ASN A 73 -12.48 9.15 28.79
C ASN A 73 -11.50 10.25 29.20
N ASN A 74 -12.05 11.40 29.60
CA ASN A 74 -11.31 12.57 30.05
C ASN A 74 -10.66 12.39 31.43
N SER A 75 -11.15 11.46 32.26
CA SER A 75 -10.56 11.21 33.58
C SER A 75 -9.33 10.31 33.52
N THR A 76 -9.26 9.39 32.55
CA THR A 76 -8.09 8.54 32.29
C THR A 76 -7.18 9.10 31.20
N GLY A 77 -7.66 10.06 30.40
CA GLY A 77 -6.89 10.67 29.32
C GLY A 77 -6.74 9.75 28.11
N GLU A 78 -7.67 8.83 27.86
CA GLU A 78 -7.54 7.80 26.81
C GLU A 78 -8.43 8.09 25.61
N LEU A 79 -7.91 7.83 24.39
CA LEU A 79 -8.72 7.88 23.17
C LEU A 79 -9.56 6.63 23.01
N LYS A 80 -10.72 6.78 22.36
CA LYS A 80 -11.62 5.69 21.94
C LYS A 80 -11.28 5.18 20.54
N ALA A 81 -10.93 6.09 19.63
CA ALA A 81 -10.64 5.77 18.24
C ALA A 81 -9.68 6.82 17.66
N ILE A 82 -8.76 6.38 16.83
CA ILE A 82 -7.96 7.26 15.97
C ILE A 82 -8.57 7.20 14.58
N LYS A 83 -8.88 8.38 14.02
CA LYS A 83 -9.49 8.55 12.70
C LYS A 83 -8.58 9.41 11.84
N ILE A 84 -8.19 8.88 10.69
CA ILE A 84 -7.34 9.57 9.73
C ILE A 84 -8.11 9.66 8.43
N SER A 85 -8.56 10.86 8.08
CA SER A 85 -9.27 11.11 6.82
C SER A 85 -8.26 11.21 5.70
N VAL A 86 -8.42 10.37 4.69
CA VAL A 86 -7.51 10.23 3.55
C VAL A 86 -8.26 10.43 2.24
N SER A 87 -7.57 11.01 1.27
CA SER A 87 -8.04 11.31 -0.08
C SER A 87 -6.95 10.96 -1.10
N GLY A 88 -7.34 10.66 -2.34
CA GLY A 88 -6.36 10.40 -3.40
C GLY A 88 -5.67 11.69 -3.81
N ALA A 89 -4.35 11.67 -4.03
CA ALA A 89 -3.64 12.84 -4.53
C ALA A 89 -4.17 13.30 -5.89
N ALA A 90 -3.95 14.58 -6.22
CA ALA A 90 -4.42 15.13 -7.48
C ALA A 90 -3.79 14.41 -8.69
N GLY A 91 -4.63 13.73 -9.48
CA GLY A 91 -4.19 12.93 -10.63
C GLY A 91 -3.79 11.50 -10.27
N ALA A 92 -4.01 11.05 -9.03
CA ALA A 92 -4.04 9.65 -8.69
C ALA A 92 -5.16 8.96 -9.47
N ASP A 93 -4.87 7.74 -9.92
CA ASP A 93 -5.90 6.79 -10.31
C ASP A 93 -6.51 6.16 -9.05
N GLN A 94 -7.25 5.09 -9.24
CA GLN A 94 -7.94 4.39 -8.17
C GLN A 94 -6.95 3.69 -7.22
N ILE A 95 -6.99 4.00 -5.92
CA ILE A 95 -6.11 3.38 -4.89
C ILE A 95 -6.94 2.46 -4.00
N ASP A 96 -6.62 1.17 -3.98
CA ASP A 96 -7.25 0.21 -3.08
C ASP A 96 -6.62 0.30 -1.67
N LEU A 97 -7.40 0.73 -0.68
CA LEU A 97 -6.95 0.81 0.71
C LEU A 97 -6.89 -0.56 1.39
N SER A 98 -7.53 -1.59 0.83
CA SER A 98 -7.47 -2.95 1.36
C SER A 98 -6.13 -3.64 1.12
N GLU A 99 -5.41 -3.23 0.07
CA GLU A 99 -4.04 -3.67 -0.23
C GLU A 99 -2.97 -2.74 0.38
N SER A 100 -3.39 -1.63 0.98
CA SER A 100 -2.48 -0.70 1.66
C SER A 100 -2.00 -1.24 3.00
N THR A 101 -0.79 -0.86 3.40
CA THR A 101 -0.20 -1.21 4.70
C THR A 101 0.18 0.06 5.45
N ILE A 102 -0.09 0.11 6.75
CA ILE A 102 0.28 1.26 7.59
C ILE A 102 1.33 0.81 8.59
N GLN A 103 2.52 1.41 8.55
CA GLN A 103 3.56 1.13 9.53
C GLN A 103 3.42 2.15 10.66
N ALA A 104 3.00 1.71 11.84
CA ALA A 104 2.84 2.59 12.99
C ALA A 104 3.95 2.35 14.01
N VAL A 105 4.46 3.44 14.57
CA VAL A 105 5.42 3.49 15.67
C VAL A 105 4.75 4.21 16.82
N GLY A 106 4.31 3.45 17.82
CA GLY A 106 3.67 3.97 19.02
C GLY A 106 4.59 3.88 20.24
N PRO A 107 4.12 4.36 21.40
CA PRO A 107 4.88 4.32 22.65
C PRO A 107 5.18 2.89 23.12
N ASN A 108 4.36 1.92 22.71
CA ASN A 108 4.49 0.50 23.09
C ASN A 108 5.22 -0.36 22.06
N GLY A 109 5.65 0.20 20.92
CA GLY A 109 6.46 -0.53 19.93
C GLY A 109 6.20 -0.09 18.49
N GLN A 110 6.52 -0.98 17.54
CA GLN A 110 6.26 -0.78 16.12
C GLN A 110 5.52 -1.99 15.56
N ALA A 111 4.51 -1.75 14.73
CA ALA A 111 3.79 -2.81 14.03
C ALA A 111 3.33 -2.35 12.65
N ASN A 112 3.15 -3.32 11.75
CA ASN A 112 2.52 -3.10 10.46
C ASN A 112 1.04 -3.42 10.59
N LEU A 113 0.20 -2.40 10.44
CA LEU A 113 -1.24 -2.54 10.42
C LEU A 113 -1.68 -2.94 9.02
N VAL A 114 -2.47 -4.00 8.96
CA VAL A 114 -3.07 -4.53 7.73
C VAL A 114 -4.55 -4.26 7.74
N PHE A 115 -5.14 -4.06 6.56
CA PHE A 115 -6.58 -3.86 6.43
C PHE A 115 -7.37 -5.05 6.99
N THR A 116 -8.48 -4.77 7.67
CA THR A 116 -9.49 -5.74 8.07
C THR A 116 -10.89 -5.16 7.87
N ASP A 117 -11.77 -5.95 7.28
CA ASP A 117 -13.21 -5.70 7.21
C ASP A 117 -14.02 -6.55 8.20
N ALA A 118 -13.31 -7.34 9.01
CA ALA A 118 -13.88 -8.21 10.03
C ALA A 118 -13.27 -7.93 11.40
N ASN A 119 -14.09 -8.05 12.44
CA ASN A 119 -13.63 -8.16 13.81
C ASN A 119 -13.11 -9.60 14.10
N ALA A 120 -12.68 -9.89 15.33
CA ALA A 120 -12.25 -11.23 15.70
C ALA A 120 -13.35 -12.33 15.68
N THR A 121 -14.66 -12.01 15.58
CA THR A 121 -15.73 -13.02 15.34
C THR A 121 -15.91 -13.34 13.85
N GLY A 122 -15.33 -12.53 12.95
CA GLY A 122 -15.61 -12.61 11.51
C GLY A 122 -16.83 -11.78 11.06
N ASP A 123 -17.38 -10.94 11.93
CA ASP A 123 -18.47 -10.01 11.59
C ASP A 123 -17.91 -8.63 11.21
N THR A 124 -18.70 -7.84 10.49
CA THR A 124 -18.35 -6.44 10.18
C THR A 124 -18.20 -5.62 11.47
N PRO A 125 -17.06 -4.93 11.68
CA PRO A 125 -16.88 -4.05 12.83
C PRO A 125 -17.98 -2.97 12.88
N VAL A 126 -18.42 -2.63 14.09
CA VAL A 126 -19.31 -1.48 14.36
C VAL A 126 -18.60 -0.40 15.18
N ASN A 127 -17.39 -0.67 15.68
CA ASN A 127 -16.61 0.26 16.48
C ASN A 127 -15.10 -0.04 16.35
N ALA A 128 -14.26 0.99 16.50
CA ALA A 128 -12.80 0.87 16.45
C ALA A 128 -12.27 -0.12 17.50
N SER A 129 -12.88 -0.18 18.68
CA SER A 129 -12.48 -1.07 19.78
C SER A 129 -12.62 -2.57 19.46
N GLN A 130 -13.30 -2.92 18.36
CA GLN A 130 -13.48 -4.30 17.89
C GLN A 130 -12.41 -4.73 16.88
N LEU A 131 -11.56 -3.80 16.43
CA LEU A 131 -10.48 -4.10 15.52
C LEU A 131 -9.39 -4.88 16.25
N ASN A 132 -8.82 -5.84 15.53
CA ASN A 132 -7.75 -6.70 16.02
C ASN A 132 -6.44 -5.91 16.15
N ALA A 133 -5.52 -6.42 16.95
CA ALA A 133 -4.19 -5.84 17.07
C ALA A 133 -3.47 -5.86 15.73
N SER A 134 -2.71 -4.78 15.45
CA SER A 134 -2.01 -4.60 14.17
C SER A 134 -2.96 -4.66 12.96
N THR A 135 -4.18 -4.15 13.09
CA THR A 135 -5.11 -3.99 11.96
C THR A 135 -5.70 -2.60 11.92
N PHE A 136 -6.10 -2.16 10.73
CA PHE A 136 -6.90 -0.95 10.53
C PHE A 136 -8.15 -1.31 9.72
N ALA A 137 -9.19 -0.49 9.85
CA ALA A 137 -10.36 -0.60 8.99
C ALA A 137 -10.65 0.74 8.33
N VAL A 138 -11.48 0.73 7.29
CA VAL A 138 -11.83 1.92 6.52
C VAL A 138 -13.31 2.22 6.71
N GLN A 139 -13.65 3.49 6.91
CA GLN A 139 -15.01 4.00 6.98
C GLN A 139 -15.29 4.98 5.85
N ASP A 140 -16.52 4.99 5.35
CA ASP A 140 -17.03 6.06 4.48
C ASP A 140 -17.38 7.35 5.26
N ASP A 141 -17.81 8.38 4.54
CA ASP A 141 -18.27 9.65 5.11
C ASP A 141 -19.49 9.51 6.03
N ASP A 142 -20.29 8.46 5.83
CA ASP A 142 -21.45 8.13 6.66
C ASP A 142 -21.07 7.34 7.93
N GLY A 143 -19.79 6.98 8.08
CA GLY A 143 -19.24 6.22 9.22
C GLY A 143 -19.46 4.72 9.16
N ASN A 144 -19.87 4.16 8.01
CA ASN A 144 -20.00 2.73 7.79
C ASN A 144 -18.64 2.12 7.44
N PHE A 145 -18.33 0.97 8.04
CA PHE A 145 -17.12 0.22 7.70
C PHE A 145 -17.25 -0.43 6.33
N GLN A 146 -16.23 -0.26 5.50
CA GLN A 146 -16.19 -0.79 4.14
C GLN A 146 -15.53 -2.16 4.09
N ALA A 147 -16.04 -3.01 3.18
CA ALA A 147 -15.40 -4.27 2.86
C ALA A 147 -14.18 -4.07 1.97
N SER A 148 -13.30 -5.06 1.91
CA SER A 148 -12.09 -5.05 1.07
C SER A 148 -12.32 -4.58 -0.39
N GLY A 149 -13.42 -4.99 -1.02
CA GLY A 149 -13.72 -4.60 -2.41
C GLY A 149 -14.32 -3.20 -2.60
N ASP A 150 -14.74 -2.54 -1.52
CA ASP A 150 -15.42 -1.23 -1.57
C ASP A 150 -14.53 -0.10 -1.01
N ALA A 151 -13.45 -0.44 -0.30
CA ALA A 151 -12.50 0.51 0.31
C ALA A 151 -11.53 1.12 -0.71
N VAL A 152 -12.07 1.70 -1.77
CA VAL A 152 -11.32 2.09 -2.96
C VAL A 152 -11.40 3.59 -3.20
N LEU A 153 -10.26 4.27 -3.04
CA LEU A 153 -10.10 5.71 -3.11
C LEU A 153 -10.00 6.21 -4.56
N ASP A 154 -10.68 7.32 -4.87
CA ASP A 154 -10.66 8.02 -6.15
C ASP A 154 -10.61 9.54 -5.87
N ARG A 155 -10.51 10.39 -6.90
CA ARG A 155 -10.47 11.86 -6.75
C ARG A 155 -11.70 12.44 -6.06
N ASP A 156 -12.83 11.73 -6.14
CA ASP A 156 -14.14 12.20 -5.71
C ASP A 156 -14.63 11.48 -4.44
N THR A 157 -13.85 10.55 -3.88
CA THR A 157 -14.18 9.81 -2.66
C THR A 157 -13.14 10.05 -1.58
N ASP A 158 -13.63 10.38 -0.39
CA ASP A 158 -12.82 10.47 0.82
C ASP A 158 -13.16 9.26 1.70
N TYR A 159 -12.14 8.72 2.37
CA TYR A 159 -12.32 7.64 3.33
C TYR A 159 -11.64 7.97 4.64
N THR A 160 -12.16 7.42 5.72
CA THR A 160 -11.56 7.55 7.06
C THR A 160 -10.95 6.22 7.47
N ILE A 161 -9.63 6.19 7.62
CA ILE A 161 -8.92 5.08 8.25
C ILE A 161 -9.18 5.14 9.75
N VAL A 162 -9.61 4.01 10.32
CA VAL A 162 -9.93 3.87 11.74
C VAL A 162 -8.98 2.87 12.38
N ILE A 163 -8.35 3.30 13.46
CA ILE A 163 -7.37 2.52 14.23
C ILE A 163 -7.82 2.46 15.68
N ASN A 164 -7.58 1.32 16.31
CA ASN A 164 -7.85 1.11 17.73
C ASN A 164 -6.65 1.58 18.59
N PRO A 165 -6.79 2.65 19.39
CA PRO A 165 -5.70 3.19 20.21
C PRO A 165 -5.29 2.30 21.38
N ALA A 166 -6.12 1.32 21.77
CA ALA A 166 -5.74 0.34 22.80
C ALA A 166 -4.86 -0.79 22.25
N SER A 167 -4.90 -1.03 20.94
CA SER A 167 -4.18 -2.16 20.34
C SER A 167 -2.71 -1.84 20.06
N GLU A 168 -1.85 -2.85 20.07
CA GLU A 168 -0.45 -2.69 19.64
C GLU A 168 -0.40 -2.13 18.20
N PRO A 169 0.42 -1.09 17.93
CA PRO A 169 1.54 -0.59 18.72
C PRO A 169 1.23 0.64 19.61
N PHE A 170 -0.02 1.10 19.62
CA PHE A 170 -0.45 2.31 20.33
C PHE A 170 -0.66 2.03 21.83
N GLY A 171 -1.39 0.97 22.14
CA GLY A 171 -1.58 0.46 23.50
C GLY A 171 -0.94 -0.93 23.67
N ASP A 172 -1.33 -1.63 24.74
CA ASP A 172 -0.84 -2.97 25.09
C ASP A 172 -1.88 -4.09 24.89
N ALA A 173 -3.03 -3.78 24.27
CA ALA A 173 -4.08 -4.76 24.04
C ALA A 173 -3.70 -5.74 22.92
N THR A 174 -3.70 -7.02 23.26
CA THR A 174 -3.53 -8.14 22.34
C THR A 174 -4.89 -8.65 21.83
N ASN A 175 -4.89 -9.42 20.73
CA ASN A 175 -6.10 -9.98 20.12
C ASN A 175 -7.05 -10.71 21.10
N ASP A 176 -6.48 -11.43 22.07
CA ASP A 176 -7.25 -12.16 23.09
C ASP A 176 -8.01 -11.22 24.05
N GLN A 177 -7.49 -10.01 24.26
CA GLN A 177 -8.06 -9.00 25.16
C GLN A 177 -9.02 -8.04 24.44
N LEU A 178 -8.87 -7.90 23.12
CA LEU A 178 -9.75 -7.11 22.23
C LEU A 178 -11.06 -7.87 21.91
N TYR A 179 -10.99 -9.20 21.90
CA TYR A 179 -12.10 -10.09 21.57
C TYR A 179 -13.02 -10.44 22.76
N ASN A 180 -14.29 -10.71 22.47
CA ASN A 180 -15.28 -11.19 23.44
C ASN A 180 -15.48 -12.71 23.35
N VAL A 181 -14.86 -13.48 24.25
CA VAL A 181 -15.10 -14.93 24.35
C VAL A 181 -16.37 -15.25 25.15
N SER A 182 -16.99 -14.30 25.87
CA SER A 182 -18.18 -14.59 26.68
C SER A 182 -19.01 -13.35 27.04
N GLY A 183 -20.19 -13.26 26.41
CA GLY A 183 -21.44 -12.77 27.00
C GLY A 183 -21.50 -11.35 27.59
N GLY A 184 -22.01 -10.39 26.81
CA GLY A 184 -22.80 -9.26 27.35
C GLY A 184 -22.07 -8.02 27.86
N GLU A 185 -20.74 -8.01 27.97
CA GLU A 185 -20.02 -6.83 28.46
C GLU A 185 -19.82 -5.76 27.37
N THR A 186 -20.14 -4.51 27.69
CA THR A 186 -20.04 -3.33 26.79
C THR A 186 -18.59 -2.82 26.77
N TYR A 187 -18.06 -2.47 25.60
CA TYR A 187 -16.74 -1.84 25.47
C TYR A 187 -16.68 -0.53 26.27
N ASN A 188 -15.70 -0.39 27.16
CA ASN A 188 -15.47 0.83 27.93
C ASN A 188 -14.44 1.68 27.20
N TYR A 189 -14.89 2.40 26.18
CA TYR A 189 -14.03 3.18 25.29
C TYR A 189 -13.16 2.28 24.39
N ALA A 190 -11.82 2.42 24.38
CA ALA A 190 -10.95 1.66 23.49
C ALA A 190 -10.64 0.23 23.95
N HIS A 191 -10.73 -0.07 25.25
CA HIS A 191 -10.44 -1.40 25.81
C HIS A 191 -11.54 -1.91 26.73
N ARG A 192 -11.47 -3.20 27.06
CA ARG A 192 -12.42 -3.87 27.97
C ARG A 192 -11.87 -4.03 29.39
N ASN A 193 -10.54 -3.96 29.54
CA ASN A 193 -9.84 -4.24 30.78
C ASN A 193 -9.14 -2.97 31.26
N ALA A 194 -9.54 -2.45 32.42
CA ALA A 194 -8.99 -1.23 33.01
C ALA A 194 -7.49 -1.32 33.41
N SER A 195 -6.85 -2.47 33.22
CA SER A 195 -5.39 -2.62 33.36
C SER A 195 -4.64 -2.45 32.05
N LEU A 196 -5.33 -2.38 30.91
CA LEU A 196 -4.73 -2.09 29.61
C LEU A 196 -4.55 -0.58 29.46
N THR A 197 -3.54 -0.21 28.67
CA THR A 197 -3.27 1.17 28.30
C THR A 197 -3.73 1.42 26.88
N ALA A 198 -4.32 2.58 26.64
CA ALA A 198 -4.59 3.08 25.31
C ALA A 198 -3.82 4.37 25.08
N PHE A 199 -3.51 4.64 23.80
CA PHE A 199 -2.95 5.92 23.39
C PHE A 199 -3.85 7.08 23.82
N GLY A 200 -3.24 8.08 24.43
CA GLY A 200 -3.93 9.10 25.20
C GLY A 200 -3.19 10.43 25.28
N GLU A 201 -3.53 11.23 26.29
CA GLU A 201 -2.94 12.56 26.53
C GLU A 201 -1.41 12.53 26.57
N SER A 202 -0.78 13.52 25.93
CA SER A 202 0.68 13.66 25.80
C SER A 202 1.42 12.51 25.09
N ASP A 203 0.72 11.53 24.53
CA ASP A 203 1.35 10.51 23.69
C ASP A 203 1.57 11.03 22.26
N SER A 204 2.68 10.59 21.65
CA SER A 204 2.98 10.84 20.25
C SER A 204 3.23 9.53 19.51
N SER A 205 2.88 9.48 18.22
CA SER A 205 3.08 8.31 17.36
C SER A 205 3.29 8.71 15.92
N SER A 206 4.14 7.97 15.22
CA SER A 206 4.42 8.20 13.79
C SER A 206 3.85 7.06 12.95
N LEU A 207 3.17 7.38 11.86
CA LEU A 207 2.56 6.44 10.94
C LEU A 207 3.04 6.69 9.52
N ASP A 208 3.48 5.63 8.84
CA ASP A 208 3.76 5.65 7.41
C ASP A 208 2.71 4.81 6.68
N ILE A 209 1.84 5.47 5.92
CA ILE A 209 0.85 4.83 5.05
C ILE A 209 1.54 4.49 3.73
N VAL A 210 1.51 3.21 3.34
CA VAL A 210 2.10 2.70 2.10
C VAL A 210 0.97 2.24 1.18
N SER A 211 0.84 2.88 0.02
CA SER A 211 -0.11 2.49 -1.03
C SER A 211 0.34 1.20 -1.73
N PRO A 212 -0.54 0.54 -2.51
CA PRO A 212 -0.18 -0.66 -3.29
C PRO A 212 0.94 -0.39 -4.32
N SER A 213 0.99 0.81 -4.88
CA SER A 213 2.06 1.31 -5.76
C SER A 213 3.33 1.73 -5.04
N SER A 214 3.46 1.43 -3.74
CA SER A 214 4.61 1.74 -2.88
C SER A 214 4.84 3.23 -2.63
N ALA A 215 3.85 4.09 -2.92
CA ALA A 215 3.91 5.49 -2.52
C ALA A 215 3.74 5.58 -1.00
N THR A 216 4.58 6.39 -0.35
CA THR A 216 4.56 6.54 1.11
C THR A 216 4.12 7.94 1.54
N THR A 217 3.24 7.96 2.53
CA THR A 217 2.78 9.17 3.22
C THR A 217 2.97 9.02 4.72
N SER A 218 3.86 9.84 5.27
CA SER A 218 4.12 9.91 6.71
C SER A 218 3.15 10.88 7.39
N VAL A 219 2.65 10.48 8.56
CA VAL A 219 1.74 11.21 9.43
C VAL A 219 2.28 11.13 10.84
N GLU A 220 2.30 12.25 11.56
CA GLU A 220 2.57 12.25 13.00
C GLU A 220 1.25 12.49 13.73
N LEU A 221 1.02 11.75 14.81
CA LEU A 221 -0.10 11.90 15.71
C LEU A 221 0.46 12.38 17.05
N ASP A 222 0.14 13.62 17.41
CA ASP A 222 0.52 14.27 18.66
C ASP A 222 -0.75 14.56 19.48
N ALA A 223 -1.00 13.74 20.51
CA ALA A 223 -2.13 13.96 21.38
C ALA A 223 -1.91 15.18 22.31
N PRO A 224 -2.92 16.03 22.53
CA PRO A 224 -2.81 17.16 23.44
C PRO A 224 -2.63 16.70 24.89
N ASP A 225 -2.05 17.56 25.72
CA ASP A 225 -1.71 17.27 27.12
C ASP A 225 -2.91 17.10 28.06
N LEU A 226 -4.11 17.49 27.62
CA LEU A 226 -5.33 17.37 28.42
C LEU A 226 -6.56 17.34 27.52
N PHE A 227 -7.43 16.37 27.73
CA PHE A 227 -8.75 16.31 27.16
C PHE A 227 -9.72 17.14 28.02
N THR A 228 -10.84 17.57 27.45
CA THR A 228 -11.79 18.41 28.19
C THR A 228 -13.16 17.79 28.33
N THR A 229 -13.58 17.02 27.31
CA THR A 229 -14.91 16.42 27.24
C THR A 229 -14.84 15.00 26.65
N ASP A 230 -15.58 14.06 27.25
CA ASP A 230 -15.75 12.71 26.70
C ASP A 230 -16.46 12.76 25.34
N GLY A 231 -15.95 12.00 24.37
CA GLY A 231 -16.50 11.95 23.01
C GLY A 231 -16.17 13.15 22.12
N GLU A 232 -15.36 14.10 22.60
CA GLU A 232 -14.85 15.20 21.79
C GLU A 232 -13.88 14.70 20.72
N ALA A 233 -13.95 15.30 19.53
CA ALA A 233 -12.98 15.11 18.47
C ALA A 233 -11.80 16.07 18.72
N VAL A 234 -10.65 15.52 19.09
CA VAL A 234 -9.41 16.27 19.25
C VAL A 234 -8.54 16.06 18.03
N ARG A 235 -7.84 17.12 17.61
CA ARG A 235 -6.82 17.00 16.58
C ARG A 235 -5.62 16.25 17.16
N LEU A 236 -5.11 15.31 16.38
CA LEU A 236 -3.82 14.66 16.59
C LEU A 236 -2.79 15.29 15.66
#